data_AF-H5UMZ5-F1
#
_entry.id   AF-H5UMZ5-F1
#
_cell.length_a   1.000
_cell.length_b   1.000
_cell.length_c   1.000
_cell.angle_alpha   90.00
_cell.angle_beta   90.00
_cell.angle_gamma   90.00
#
_symmetry.space_group_name_H-M   'P 1'
#
loop_
_entity.id
_entity.type
_entity.pdbx_description
1 polymer ?
#
loop_
_entity_poly.entity_id
_entity_poly.type
_entity_poly.pdbx_seq_one_letter_code
_entity_poly.pdbx_strand_id
1 'polypeptide(L)'
;MHDDRSTVTRDDADPAGTTDSATPAASDAAGPDQAKAVGVADPAGVADRADAIDEAGIVEEVRRQVVLEKEVLADHVARGPLHVGSADGDPAAGIDPAPIAGDPTPGSVPPASADVSARDVDAPSTDMGRPASRAMASTEGRLERALRTVVLALLGLYAVWAPMVHLGWAQAQILYGAALGFGVIALSRGSWPRAALPPLILYLAHWAVLWATHDHWAAWDTTHTRAVQETYALRACALNSVGAAALAGARRFGVRSVRRLWALIGGTLLVMATGEVLTRTHFSPGGPYAPPAFSPAGPFGNPNNLACVLVVVLGLVLGRMSERLTILRRVFLALVATLTLTLVVLTLSRAAVAATAVVSLSAAVLAASRSPRGRRLLRPRRLRTRARVALVAAMATPALVAAAALWRIVATTGDEQARSDGLRATLVRLALDHWHHEPWLGIGGGRFEMLLRDEHPEVGHVLPVHNTFVELLTEYGLVGAAALFALLTLAAVTVVRPIRAPLTDGRPRTLDDAGVRHLLAVLLVGIGLAGTVTSSALNWQVWWLMIATLTVLTGHLWARRTTGRSETVDASV
;
A
#
# COMPACT_ATOMS: atom_id res chain seq x y z
N MET A 1 -62.00 -7.76 -5.59
CA MET A 1 -62.98 -6.65 -5.63
C MET A 1 -62.33 -5.62 -6.51
N HIS A 2 -62.81 -5.52 -7.76
CA HIS A 2 -61.99 -5.23 -8.95
C HIS A 2 -61.00 -6.40 -9.23
N ASP A 3 -60.88 -7.01 -10.42
CA ASP A 3 -61.32 -6.71 -11.81
C ASP A 3 -60.51 -5.61 -12.53
N ASP A 4 -60.16 -5.69 -13.83
CA ASP A 4 -60.35 -6.79 -14.83
C ASP A 4 -59.13 -6.87 -15.79
N ARG A 5 -59.22 -7.76 -16.78
CA ARG A 5 -58.23 -8.08 -17.84
C ARG A 5 -57.80 -6.89 -18.71
N SER A 6 -56.67 -7.07 -19.40
CA SER A 6 -56.62 -6.86 -20.85
C SER A 6 -55.62 -7.81 -21.54
N THR A 7 -56.12 -8.79 -22.29
CA THR A 7 -55.33 -9.58 -23.26
C THR A 7 -55.25 -8.83 -24.60
N VAL A 8 -54.11 -8.87 -25.28
CA VAL A 8 -53.98 -8.42 -26.68
C VAL A 8 -53.42 -9.56 -27.51
N THR A 9 -54.08 -9.85 -28.63
CA THR A 9 -53.68 -10.87 -29.60
C THR A 9 -53.19 -10.22 -30.90
N ARG A 10 -52.07 -10.74 -31.41
CA ARG A 10 -51.81 -11.10 -32.81
C ARG A 10 -52.74 -10.50 -33.88
N ASP A 11 -52.13 -9.85 -34.87
CA ASP A 11 -52.57 -9.83 -36.27
C ASP A 11 -51.36 -10.20 -37.16
N ASP A 12 -51.60 -10.94 -38.25
CA ASP A 12 -50.59 -11.41 -39.20
C ASP A 12 -50.72 -10.62 -40.53
N ALA A 13 -49.61 -10.21 -41.16
CA ALA A 13 -49.61 -9.55 -42.48
C ALA A 13 -48.30 -9.76 -43.28
N ASP A 14 -48.30 -10.77 -44.14
CA ASP A 14 -47.33 -10.97 -45.24
C ASP A 14 -47.91 -10.30 -46.52
N PRO A 15 -47.12 -9.76 -47.46
CA PRO A 15 -46.87 -10.57 -48.67
C PRO A 15 -45.54 -10.33 -49.43
N ALA A 16 -44.81 -11.43 -49.64
CA ALA A 16 -44.35 -11.96 -50.94
C ALA A 16 -43.74 -11.07 -52.07
N GLY A 17 -42.52 -11.45 -52.50
CA GLY A 17 -41.92 -11.24 -53.83
C GLY A 17 -40.41 -11.57 -53.82
N THR A 18 -39.82 -12.52 -54.58
CA THR A 18 -39.73 -12.75 -56.05
C THR A 18 -39.12 -11.56 -56.81
N THR A 19 -38.01 -11.66 -57.56
CA THR A 19 -37.07 -12.76 -57.88
C THR A 19 -35.60 -12.29 -57.58
N ASP A 20 -34.45 -12.80 -58.06
CA ASP A 20 -34.08 -13.77 -59.12
C ASP A 20 -32.69 -14.44 -58.88
N SER A 21 -32.02 -14.87 -59.96
CA SER A 21 -30.85 -15.75 -60.00
C SER A 21 -29.72 -15.19 -60.88
N ALA A 22 -28.45 -15.50 -60.55
CA ALA A 22 -27.33 -15.51 -61.50
C ALA A 22 -26.06 -16.18 -60.91
N THR A 23 -25.61 -17.26 -61.54
CA THR A 23 -24.24 -17.79 -61.42
C THR A 23 -23.49 -17.51 -62.72
N PRO A 24 -22.16 -17.33 -62.70
CA PRO A 24 -21.35 -17.95 -63.75
C PRO A 24 -20.11 -18.71 -63.21
N ALA A 25 -19.52 -19.52 -64.07
CA ALA A 25 -18.48 -20.50 -63.74
C ALA A 25 -17.03 -19.98 -63.97
N ALA A 26 -16.05 -20.85 -63.69
CA ALA A 26 -14.61 -20.57 -63.74
C ALA A 26 -13.97 -20.70 -65.14
N SER A 27 -12.74 -20.21 -65.26
CA SER A 27 -11.80 -20.51 -66.36
C SER A 27 -10.34 -20.44 -65.88
N ASP A 28 -9.46 -21.27 -66.44
CA ASP A 28 -8.09 -21.49 -65.97
C ASP A 28 -7.00 -20.54 -66.51
N ALA A 29 -5.82 -20.67 -65.90
CA ALA A 29 -4.47 -20.69 -66.50
C ALA A 29 -3.58 -19.41 -66.58
N ALA A 30 -2.34 -19.62 -66.11
CA ALA A 30 -1.05 -18.99 -66.48
C ALA A 30 -0.75 -17.50 -66.13
N GLY A 31 0.50 -17.27 -65.70
CA GLY A 31 1.14 -15.94 -65.58
C GLY A 31 2.15 -15.69 -66.73
N PRO A 32 3.27 -14.93 -66.55
CA PRO A 32 3.83 -14.36 -65.32
C PRO A 32 4.11 -12.83 -65.37
N ASP A 33 4.76 -12.31 -64.33
CA ASP A 33 5.49 -11.03 -64.20
C ASP A 33 5.33 -9.90 -65.25
N GLN A 34 4.80 -8.73 -64.82
CA GLN A 34 5.63 -7.52 -64.75
C GLN A 34 5.03 -6.29 -64.02
N ALA A 35 5.94 -5.55 -63.36
CA ALA A 35 6.00 -4.08 -63.25
C ALA A 35 4.81 -3.25 -62.69
N LYS A 36 4.91 -2.97 -61.38
CA LYS A 36 5.18 -1.60 -60.86
C LYS A 36 4.19 -0.46 -61.21
N ALA A 37 3.13 -0.32 -60.40
CA ALA A 37 2.41 0.95 -60.21
C ALA A 37 2.24 1.23 -58.70
N VAL A 38 2.64 2.43 -58.24
CA VAL A 38 2.47 2.86 -56.84
C VAL A 38 1.17 3.65 -56.72
N GLY A 39 0.09 2.97 -56.33
CA GLY A 39 -1.16 3.61 -55.94
C GLY A 39 -1.11 4.06 -54.48
N VAL A 40 -1.36 5.35 -54.22
CA VAL A 40 -1.56 5.84 -52.85
C VAL A 40 -2.95 5.41 -52.38
N ALA A 41 -3.02 4.53 -51.38
CA ALA A 41 -4.28 4.10 -50.80
C ALA A 41 -4.90 5.20 -49.93
N ASP A 42 -6.23 5.33 -49.99
CA ASP A 42 -6.99 6.28 -49.19
C ASP A 42 -7.02 5.85 -47.70
N PRO A 43 -6.50 6.66 -46.77
CA PRO A 43 -6.50 6.33 -45.35
C PRO A 43 -7.89 6.35 -44.69
N ALA A 44 -8.92 6.90 -45.33
CA ALA A 44 -10.28 6.93 -44.78
C ALA A 44 -10.92 5.53 -44.68
N GLY A 45 -10.59 4.61 -45.59
CA GLY A 45 -11.23 3.29 -45.68
C GLY A 45 -10.72 2.21 -44.74
N VAL A 46 -9.77 2.51 -43.84
CA VAL A 46 -9.10 1.52 -42.98
C VAL A 46 -9.65 1.51 -41.54
N ALA A 47 -10.25 2.61 -41.07
CA ALA A 47 -10.78 2.71 -39.70
C ALA A 47 -11.97 1.78 -39.46
N ASP A 48 -13.00 1.82 -40.31
CA ASP A 48 -14.25 1.05 -40.19
C ASP A 48 -14.10 -0.50 -40.29
N ARG A 49 -12.88 -1.02 -40.44
CA ARG A 49 -12.57 -2.46 -40.46
C ARG A 49 -11.73 -2.94 -39.29
N ALA A 50 -11.29 -2.07 -38.39
CA ALA A 50 -10.50 -2.44 -37.22
C ALA A 50 -11.35 -2.85 -36.00
N ASP A 51 -12.53 -2.22 -35.84
CA ASP A 51 -13.34 -2.35 -34.61
C ASP A 51 -14.29 -3.56 -34.61
N ALA A 52 -14.33 -4.33 -35.70
CA ALA A 52 -14.98 -5.65 -35.75
C ALA A 52 -14.09 -6.72 -35.09
N ILE A 53 -13.74 -6.51 -33.82
CA ILE A 53 -13.10 -7.54 -32.99
C ILE A 53 -14.13 -8.66 -32.79
N ASP A 54 -13.76 -9.87 -33.21
CA ASP A 54 -14.64 -11.03 -33.17
C ASP A 54 -14.88 -11.50 -31.71
N GLU A 55 -15.96 -11.00 -31.10
CA GLU A 55 -16.41 -11.43 -29.77
C GLU A 55 -16.68 -12.94 -29.72
N ALA A 56 -17.13 -13.58 -30.81
CA ALA A 56 -17.33 -15.02 -30.84
C ALA A 56 -15.99 -15.77 -30.82
N GLY A 57 -14.98 -15.27 -31.53
CA GLY A 57 -13.61 -15.76 -31.46
C GLY A 57 -12.98 -15.65 -30.07
N ILE A 58 -13.23 -14.54 -29.36
CA ILE A 58 -12.78 -14.37 -27.96
C ILE A 58 -13.52 -15.34 -27.04
N VAL A 59 -14.85 -15.45 -27.15
CA VAL A 59 -15.67 -16.37 -26.35
C VAL A 59 -15.26 -17.83 -26.56
N GLU A 60 -14.94 -18.24 -27.79
CA GLU A 60 -14.56 -19.62 -28.08
C GLU A 60 -13.14 -19.97 -27.60
N GLU A 61 -12.17 -19.05 -27.68
CA GLU A 61 -10.83 -19.29 -27.09
C GLU A 61 -10.87 -19.27 -25.55
N VAL A 62 -11.72 -18.44 -24.92
CA VAL A 62 -11.98 -18.52 -23.48
C VAL A 62 -12.65 -19.85 -23.09
N ARG A 63 -13.65 -20.31 -23.87
CA ARG A 63 -14.27 -21.63 -23.70
C ARG A 63 -13.23 -22.75 -23.81
N ARG A 64 -12.31 -22.66 -24.77
CA ARG A 64 -11.22 -23.62 -24.99
C ARG A 64 -10.24 -23.66 -23.82
N GLN A 65 -9.85 -22.51 -23.26
CA GLN A 65 -9.02 -22.46 -22.04
C GLN A 65 -9.72 -23.12 -20.86
N VAL A 66 -11.02 -22.86 -20.66
CA VAL A 66 -11.82 -23.49 -19.59
C VAL A 66 -11.95 -25.01 -19.75
N VAL A 67 -11.90 -25.54 -20.98
CA VAL A 67 -11.82 -27.00 -21.22
C VAL A 67 -10.43 -27.53 -20.85
N LEU A 68 -9.35 -26.89 -21.31
CA LEU A 68 -7.97 -27.27 -21.00
C LEU A 68 -7.68 -27.26 -19.48
N GLU A 69 -8.14 -26.25 -18.74
CA GLU A 69 -8.01 -26.19 -17.29
C GLU A 69 -8.74 -27.34 -16.59
N LYS A 70 -9.93 -27.72 -17.08
CA LYS A 70 -10.68 -28.87 -16.54
C LYS A 70 -10.00 -30.19 -16.84
N GLU A 71 -9.40 -30.36 -18.01
CA GLU A 71 -8.62 -31.56 -18.36
C GLU A 71 -7.36 -31.68 -17.49
N VAL A 72 -6.60 -30.59 -17.30
CA VAL A 72 -5.42 -30.55 -16.42
C VAL A 72 -5.78 -30.81 -14.95
N LEU A 73 -6.92 -30.28 -14.48
CA LEU A 73 -7.42 -30.52 -13.12
C LEU A 73 -7.89 -31.98 -12.94
N ALA A 74 -8.58 -32.55 -13.93
CA ALA A 74 -9.00 -33.95 -13.93
C ALA A 74 -7.79 -34.90 -13.93
N ASP A 75 -6.75 -34.61 -14.70
CA ASP A 75 -5.49 -35.34 -14.72
C ASP A 75 -4.75 -35.25 -13.37
N HIS A 76 -4.75 -34.08 -12.71
CA HIS A 76 -4.22 -33.94 -11.35
C HIS A 76 -4.99 -34.78 -10.31
N VAL A 77 -6.33 -34.80 -10.38
CA VAL A 77 -7.15 -35.61 -9.48
C VAL A 77 -6.97 -37.11 -9.76
N ALA A 78 -6.89 -37.52 -11.02
CA ALA A 78 -6.71 -38.91 -11.43
C ALA A 78 -5.34 -39.50 -11.04
N ARG A 79 -4.29 -38.68 -10.95
CA ARG A 79 -2.95 -39.11 -10.49
C ARG A 79 -2.87 -39.34 -8.98
N GLY A 80 -3.81 -38.79 -8.21
CA GLY A 80 -3.87 -38.92 -6.76
C GLY A 80 -2.73 -38.21 -6.01
N PRO A 81 -2.78 -38.20 -4.66
CA PRO A 81 -1.72 -37.64 -3.84
C PRO A 81 -0.47 -38.53 -3.87
N LEU A 82 0.63 -38.03 -4.45
CA LEU A 82 1.94 -38.67 -4.41
C LEU A 82 2.31 -39.04 -2.97
N HIS A 83 2.42 -40.35 -2.69
CA HIS A 83 2.89 -40.87 -1.41
C HIS A 83 4.37 -40.51 -1.20
N VAL A 84 4.63 -39.37 -0.56
CA VAL A 84 5.91 -39.09 0.08
C VAL A 84 6.01 -40.01 1.29
N GLY A 85 6.82 -41.07 1.19
CA GLY A 85 6.95 -42.07 2.23
C GLY A 85 7.44 -41.47 3.55
N SER A 86 6.68 -41.68 4.62
CA SER A 86 7.11 -41.40 5.99
C SER A 86 8.22 -42.36 6.40
N ALA A 87 9.41 -41.85 6.67
CA ALA A 87 10.46 -42.61 7.33
C ALA A 87 10.15 -42.65 8.83
N ASP A 88 9.74 -43.81 9.35
CA ASP A 88 9.51 -44.01 10.77
C ASP A 88 10.82 -43.85 11.56
N GLY A 89 10.81 -42.94 12.54
CA GLY A 89 11.98 -42.59 13.36
C GLY A 89 11.58 -42.45 14.82
N ASP A 90 11.76 -43.53 15.58
CA ASP A 90 11.39 -43.66 17.00
C ASP A 90 12.36 -42.91 17.94
N PRO A 91 11.90 -42.05 18.86
CA PRO A 91 12.72 -41.38 19.87
C PRO A 91 12.31 -41.71 21.32
N ALA A 92 12.61 -42.93 21.79
CA ALA A 92 12.37 -43.35 23.18
C ALA A 92 13.54 -43.04 24.14
N ALA A 93 13.71 -41.77 24.52
CA ALA A 93 14.51 -41.34 25.68
C ALA A 93 13.98 -39.97 26.19
N GLY A 94 13.89 -39.68 27.49
CA GLY A 94 14.49 -40.33 28.65
C GLY A 94 15.23 -39.29 29.49
N ILE A 95 14.48 -38.42 30.19
CA ILE A 95 15.03 -37.27 30.94
C ILE A 95 14.38 -37.19 32.32
N ASP A 96 15.20 -37.28 33.37
CA ASP A 96 14.76 -37.15 34.76
C ASP A 96 14.43 -35.70 35.15
N PRO A 97 13.40 -35.46 36.00
CA PRO A 97 13.13 -34.15 36.58
C PRO A 97 14.07 -33.85 37.77
N ALA A 98 14.80 -32.74 37.69
CA ALA A 98 15.59 -32.21 38.80
C ALA A 98 14.70 -31.69 39.96
N PRO A 99 15.16 -31.73 41.23
CA PRO A 99 14.33 -31.44 42.39
C PRO A 99 13.96 -29.95 42.53
N ILE A 100 12.75 -29.72 43.06
CA ILE A 100 12.20 -28.38 43.35
C ILE A 100 12.88 -27.81 44.62
N ALA A 101 13.34 -26.56 44.55
CA ALA A 101 13.94 -25.85 45.69
C ALA A 101 12.87 -25.30 46.65
N GLY A 102 13.16 -25.35 47.96
CA GLY A 102 12.18 -25.14 49.03
C GLY A 102 11.83 -23.69 49.41
N ASP A 103 10.93 -23.58 50.39
CA ASP A 103 10.34 -22.33 50.89
C ASP A 103 11.35 -21.34 51.52
N PRO A 104 11.12 -20.02 51.37
CA PRO A 104 11.68 -18.99 52.25
C PRO A 104 10.77 -18.75 53.48
N THR A 105 11.31 -18.97 54.68
CA THR A 105 10.62 -18.65 55.95
C THR A 105 10.68 -17.15 56.31
N PRO A 106 9.74 -16.63 57.13
CA PRO A 106 9.66 -15.20 57.44
C PRO A 106 10.50 -14.78 58.67
N GLY A 107 11.28 -13.71 58.52
CA GLY A 107 12.01 -13.01 59.60
C GLY A 107 13.07 -12.08 59.02
N SER A 108 13.49 -11.00 59.68
CA SER A 108 13.06 -10.39 60.94
C SER A 108 13.35 -8.87 60.91
N VAL A 109 12.83 -8.10 61.87
CA VAL A 109 13.05 -6.64 61.98
C VAL A 109 14.13 -6.32 63.01
N PRO A 110 15.17 -5.56 62.64
CA PRO A 110 15.98 -4.76 63.56
C PRO A 110 15.73 -3.24 63.39
N PRO A 111 16.08 -2.39 64.39
CA PRO A 111 15.47 -1.08 64.58
C PRO A 111 16.25 0.11 63.97
N ALA A 112 15.64 1.28 64.00
CA ALA A 112 16.25 2.56 63.65
C ALA A 112 16.99 3.20 64.84
N SER A 113 18.27 3.53 64.66
CA SER A 113 18.97 4.60 65.40
C SER A 113 20.36 4.87 64.81
N ALA A 114 20.68 6.14 64.52
CA ALA A 114 21.95 6.83 64.83
C ALA A 114 22.16 8.05 63.90
N ASP A 115 22.32 9.23 64.49
CA ASP A 115 23.04 10.32 63.84
C ASP A 115 24.52 9.94 63.72
N VAL A 116 25.12 10.14 62.54
CA VAL A 116 26.59 10.16 62.38
C VAL A 116 26.97 11.41 61.61
N SER A 117 27.34 12.46 62.34
CA SER A 117 27.99 13.64 61.77
C SER A 117 29.46 13.34 61.50
N ALA A 118 29.81 13.10 60.24
CA ALA A 118 31.21 13.01 59.79
C ALA A 118 31.43 13.85 58.54
N ARG A 119 32.52 14.62 58.52
CA ARG A 119 33.05 15.23 57.30
C ARG A 119 33.92 14.19 56.61
N ASP A 120 33.37 13.44 55.66
CA ASP A 120 34.21 12.66 54.77
C ASP A 120 35.01 13.59 53.84
N VAL A 121 36.29 13.26 53.69
CA VAL A 121 37.26 14.01 52.89
C VAL A 121 37.10 13.64 51.42
N ASP A 122 37.38 14.57 50.51
CA ASP A 122 37.40 14.36 49.05
C ASP A 122 38.46 13.33 48.62
N ALA A 123 38.18 12.04 48.84
CA ALA A 123 38.91 10.95 48.22
C ALA A 123 38.57 10.93 46.72
N PRO A 124 39.53 11.14 45.81
CA PRO A 124 39.25 11.19 44.38
C PRO A 124 38.84 9.81 43.89
N SER A 125 37.53 9.58 43.76
CA SER A 125 36.99 8.28 43.35
C SER A 125 37.49 7.91 41.96
N THR A 126 38.41 6.95 41.88
CA THR A 126 39.02 6.42 40.66
C THR A 126 38.06 5.52 39.90
N ASP A 127 36.93 6.08 39.47
CA ASP A 127 35.86 5.43 38.72
C ASP A 127 36.26 5.13 37.26
N MET A 128 37.27 4.27 37.12
CA MET A 128 37.72 3.73 35.83
C MET A 128 36.81 2.59 35.32
N GLY A 129 35.73 2.26 36.05
CA GLY A 129 34.72 1.27 35.64
C GLY A 129 33.60 1.84 34.76
N ARG A 130 33.17 3.09 34.98
CA ARG A 130 32.14 3.75 34.14
C ARG A 130 32.54 4.03 32.68
N PRO A 131 33.81 4.21 32.27
CA PRO A 131 34.18 4.36 30.86
C PRO A 131 33.88 3.11 30.02
N ALA A 132 34.30 1.92 30.48
CA ALA A 132 34.18 0.67 29.73
C ALA A 132 32.71 0.26 29.50
N SER A 133 31.90 0.32 30.56
CA SER A 133 30.46 0.02 30.50
C SER A 133 29.69 0.97 29.57
N ARG A 134 30.02 2.28 29.58
CA ARG A 134 29.47 3.25 28.61
C ARG A 134 29.94 2.97 27.18
N ALA A 135 31.19 2.54 26.98
CA ALA A 135 31.73 2.21 25.67
C ALA A 135 31.01 1.01 25.03
N MET A 136 30.88 -0.10 25.77
CA MET A 136 30.20 -1.33 25.30
C MET A 136 28.71 -1.09 24.98
N ALA A 137 27.98 -0.42 25.87
CA ALA A 137 26.59 -0.03 25.61
C ALA A 137 26.44 0.87 24.36
N SER A 138 27.50 1.62 23.99
CA SER A 138 27.52 2.43 22.78
C SER A 138 27.80 1.64 21.49
N THR A 139 28.59 0.56 21.55
CA THR A 139 28.97 -0.26 20.38
C THR A 139 27.91 -1.31 20.05
N GLU A 140 27.39 -2.02 21.05
CA GLU A 140 26.24 -2.93 20.91
C GLU A 140 25.06 -2.19 20.26
N GLY A 141 24.75 -1.00 20.79
CA GLY A 141 23.73 -0.12 20.24
C GLY A 141 24.04 0.38 18.82
N ARG A 142 25.29 0.40 18.34
CA ARG A 142 25.59 0.70 16.92
C ARG A 142 25.29 -0.48 16.02
N LEU A 143 25.73 -1.69 16.39
CA LEU A 143 25.52 -2.90 15.59
C LEU A 143 24.03 -3.25 15.48
N GLU A 144 23.28 -3.18 16.59
CA GLU A 144 21.82 -3.42 16.58
C GLU A 144 21.10 -2.43 15.64
N ARG A 145 21.46 -1.13 15.69
CA ARG A 145 20.89 -0.11 14.80
C ARG A 145 21.28 -0.32 13.33
N ALA A 146 22.47 -0.84 13.05
CA ALA A 146 22.87 -1.20 11.69
C ALA A 146 22.04 -2.38 11.18
N LEU A 147 22.02 -3.50 11.91
CA LEU A 147 21.25 -4.70 11.58
C LEU A 147 19.75 -4.39 11.38
N ARG A 148 19.12 -3.67 12.31
CA ARG A 148 17.71 -3.24 12.18
C ARG A 148 17.46 -2.34 10.98
N THR A 149 18.44 -1.55 10.54
CA THR A 149 18.31 -0.75 9.32
C THR A 149 18.42 -1.63 8.07
N VAL A 150 19.31 -2.63 8.07
CA VAL A 150 19.48 -3.58 6.95
C VAL A 150 18.26 -4.48 6.80
N VAL A 151 17.79 -5.12 7.88
CA VAL A 151 16.60 -5.99 7.84
C VAL A 151 15.36 -5.21 7.40
N LEU A 152 15.16 -3.98 7.92
CA LEU A 152 14.06 -3.11 7.49
C LEU A 152 14.18 -2.71 6.00
N ALA A 153 15.40 -2.47 5.51
CA ALA A 153 15.65 -2.17 4.10
C ALA A 153 15.35 -3.36 3.18
N LEU A 154 15.78 -4.57 3.57
CA LEU A 154 15.51 -5.80 2.84
C LEU A 154 14.00 -6.12 2.79
N LEU A 155 13.29 -5.97 3.90
CA LEU A 155 11.83 -6.19 3.96
C LEU A 155 11.05 -5.27 3.02
N GLY A 156 11.35 -3.98 3.03
CA GLY A 156 10.64 -3.02 2.19
C GLY A 156 11.10 -2.99 0.74
N LEU A 157 12.32 -3.47 0.43
CA LEU A 157 12.68 -3.84 -0.94
C LEU A 157 11.88 -5.06 -1.38
N TYR A 158 11.85 -6.14 -0.59
CA TYR A 158 11.12 -7.34 -0.96
C TYR A 158 9.61 -7.07 -1.08
N ALA A 159 9.02 -6.23 -0.22
CA ALA A 159 7.62 -5.78 -0.35
C ALA A 159 7.29 -5.14 -1.71
N VAL A 160 8.28 -4.51 -2.35
CA VAL A 160 8.15 -3.85 -3.66
C VAL A 160 8.46 -4.81 -4.81
N TRP A 161 9.45 -5.69 -4.65
CA TRP A 161 9.89 -6.63 -5.69
C TRP A 161 9.16 -7.98 -5.67
N ALA A 162 8.38 -8.30 -4.62
CA ALA A 162 7.69 -9.57 -4.46
C ALA A 162 6.87 -10.04 -5.68
N PRO A 163 6.15 -9.19 -6.45
CA PRO A 163 5.41 -9.65 -7.62
C PRO A 163 6.31 -10.11 -8.78
N MET A 164 7.60 -9.74 -8.78
CA MET A 164 8.60 -10.20 -9.77
C MET A 164 9.50 -11.32 -9.25
N VAL A 165 9.55 -11.53 -7.93
CA VAL A 165 10.44 -12.52 -7.31
C VAL A 165 9.61 -13.71 -6.83
N HIS A 166 9.58 -14.76 -7.65
CA HIS A 166 8.93 -16.04 -7.37
C HIS A 166 9.63 -16.83 -6.23
N LEU A 167 9.72 -16.25 -5.03
CA LEU A 167 9.88 -17.04 -3.81
C LEU A 167 8.58 -17.83 -3.60
N GLY A 168 8.71 -19.14 -3.37
CA GLY A 168 7.59 -19.94 -2.90
C GLY A 168 7.04 -19.41 -1.57
N TRP A 169 5.76 -19.68 -1.32
CA TRP A 169 5.06 -19.16 -0.14
C TRP A 169 5.81 -19.49 1.17
N ALA A 170 6.38 -20.69 1.30
CA ALA A 170 7.17 -21.07 2.47
C ALA A 170 8.39 -20.15 2.69
N GLN A 171 9.19 -19.88 1.65
CA GLN A 171 10.35 -19.00 1.72
C GLN A 171 9.95 -17.56 2.10
N ALA A 172 8.84 -17.07 1.55
CA ALA A 172 8.30 -15.76 1.89
C ALA A 172 7.87 -15.68 3.37
N GLN A 173 7.07 -16.64 3.85
CA GLN A 173 6.62 -16.70 5.25
C GLN A 173 7.80 -16.85 6.23
N ILE A 174 8.84 -17.61 5.90
CA ILE A 174 10.08 -17.72 6.69
C ILE A 174 10.79 -16.36 6.81
N LEU A 175 10.96 -15.64 5.69
CA LEU A 175 11.63 -14.34 5.66
C LEU A 175 10.87 -13.28 6.49
N TYR A 176 9.54 -13.20 6.35
CA TYR A 176 8.75 -12.27 7.16
C TYR A 176 8.62 -12.72 8.63
N GLY A 177 8.58 -14.03 8.90
CA GLY A 177 8.54 -14.58 10.25
C GLY A 177 9.83 -14.30 11.04
N ALA A 178 10.99 -14.48 10.41
CA ALA A 178 12.27 -14.08 10.99
C ALA A 178 12.33 -12.57 11.29
N ALA A 179 11.84 -11.75 10.36
CA ALA A 179 11.72 -10.31 10.56
C ALA A 179 10.77 -9.91 11.71
N LEU A 180 9.63 -10.60 11.85
CA LEU A 180 8.75 -10.41 13.01
C LEU A 180 9.45 -10.81 14.31
N GLY A 181 10.20 -11.92 14.33
CA GLY A 181 11.00 -12.34 15.48
C GLY A 181 12.02 -11.29 15.92
N PHE A 182 12.83 -10.77 14.99
CA PHE A 182 13.72 -9.62 15.26
C PHE A 182 12.94 -8.36 15.68
N GLY A 183 11.73 -8.17 15.15
CA GLY A 183 10.78 -7.15 15.57
C GLY A 183 10.39 -7.29 17.05
N VAL A 184 9.95 -8.46 17.48
CA VAL A 184 9.55 -8.76 18.87
C VAL A 184 10.72 -8.57 19.84
N ILE A 185 11.94 -9.00 19.47
CA ILE A 185 13.16 -8.74 20.25
C ILE A 185 13.44 -7.23 20.34
N ALA A 186 13.16 -6.46 19.28
CA ALA A 186 13.24 -5.01 19.32
C ALA A 186 12.11 -4.36 20.15
N LEU A 187 10.92 -4.97 20.26
CA LEU A 187 9.83 -4.50 21.13
C LEU A 187 10.20 -4.68 22.61
N SER A 188 10.68 -5.86 23.02
CA SER A 188 11.02 -6.17 24.41
C SER A 188 12.15 -5.26 24.96
N ARG A 189 13.09 -4.87 24.10
CA ARG A 189 14.12 -3.83 24.38
C ARG A 189 13.56 -2.39 24.43
N GLY A 190 12.25 -2.22 24.54
CA GLY A 190 11.58 -0.94 24.77
C GLY A 190 11.67 0.03 23.59
N SER A 191 11.80 -0.44 22.35
CA SER A 191 11.89 0.45 21.16
C SER A 191 10.64 1.33 20.97
N TRP A 192 9.50 0.93 21.55
CA TRP A 192 8.32 1.76 21.74
C TRP A 192 8.27 2.29 23.18
N PRO A 193 8.32 3.61 23.43
CA PRO A 193 8.00 4.14 24.75
C PRO A 193 6.51 3.90 25.04
N ARG A 194 6.12 3.69 26.32
CA ARG A 194 4.71 3.40 26.70
C ARG A 194 3.69 4.36 26.10
N ALA A 195 4.04 5.64 25.97
CA ALA A 195 3.19 6.65 25.35
C ALA A 195 2.94 6.46 23.83
N ALA A 196 3.80 5.74 23.11
CA ALA A 196 3.61 5.45 21.69
C ALA A 196 2.74 4.21 21.44
N LEU A 197 2.31 3.50 22.49
CA LEU A 197 1.53 2.28 22.36
C LEU A 197 0.15 2.45 21.70
N PRO A 198 -0.63 3.53 21.88
CA PRO A 198 -1.99 3.60 21.29
C PRO A 198 -2.09 3.34 19.78
N PRO A 199 -1.28 3.96 18.89
CA PRO A 199 -1.30 3.60 17.47
C PRO A 199 -0.77 2.18 17.19
N LEU A 200 0.17 1.66 17.98
CA LEU A 200 0.62 0.26 17.84
C LEU A 200 -0.49 -0.72 18.23
N ILE A 201 -1.23 -0.45 19.31
CA ILE A 201 -2.36 -1.26 19.77
C ILE A 201 -3.46 -1.28 18.72
N LEU A 202 -3.84 -0.13 18.15
CA LEU A 202 -4.83 -0.08 17.06
C LEU A 202 -4.35 -0.86 15.82
N TYR A 203 -3.07 -0.78 15.49
CA TYR A 203 -2.48 -1.49 14.36
C TYR A 203 -2.43 -3.01 14.56
N LEU A 204 -2.06 -3.47 15.76
CA LEU A 204 -2.06 -4.89 16.11
C LEU A 204 -3.48 -5.44 16.30
N ALA A 205 -4.41 -4.65 16.85
CA ALA A 205 -5.80 -5.03 17.01
C ALA A 205 -6.49 -5.27 15.66
N HIS A 206 -6.18 -4.44 14.65
CA HIS A 206 -6.66 -4.68 13.28
C HIS A 206 -6.19 -6.04 12.74
N TRP A 207 -4.88 -6.33 12.78
CA TRP A 207 -4.37 -7.63 12.35
C TRP A 207 -4.89 -8.81 13.19
N ALA A 208 -5.10 -8.62 14.50
CA ALA A 208 -5.67 -9.64 15.38
C ALA A 208 -7.15 -9.92 15.05
N VAL A 209 -7.93 -8.90 14.68
CA VAL A 209 -9.30 -9.07 14.19
C VAL A 209 -9.30 -9.82 12.85
N LEU A 210 -8.54 -9.34 11.86
CA LEU A 210 -8.43 -10.00 10.54
C LEU A 210 -8.04 -11.48 10.65
N TRP A 211 -7.19 -11.82 11.63
CA TRP A 211 -6.83 -13.22 11.92
C TRP A 211 -7.95 -13.98 12.64
N ALA A 212 -8.58 -13.40 13.67
CA ALA A 212 -9.60 -14.07 14.46
C ALA A 212 -10.88 -14.41 13.66
N THR A 213 -11.18 -13.64 12.61
CA THR A 213 -12.31 -13.88 11.72
C THR A 213 -11.95 -14.71 10.48
N HIS A 214 -10.66 -14.92 10.18
CA HIS A 214 -10.20 -15.65 9.00
C HIS A 214 -10.76 -17.08 8.91
N ASP A 215 -10.65 -17.86 9.99
CA ASP A 215 -11.08 -19.27 10.00
C ASP A 215 -12.61 -19.39 9.77
N HIS A 216 -13.38 -18.40 10.20
CA HIS A 216 -14.83 -18.33 9.96
C HIS A 216 -15.15 -18.11 8.47
N TRP A 217 -14.34 -17.35 7.73
CA TRP A 217 -14.55 -17.11 6.30
C TRP A 217 -13.98 -18.22 5.41
N ALA A 218 -12.84 -18.81 5.78
CA ALA A 218 -12.23 -19.92 5.07
C ALA A 218 -13.18 -21.14 4.93
N ALA A 219 -14.09 -21.31 5.90
CA ALA A 219 -15.09 -22.39 5.91
C ALA A 219 -16.16 -22.31 4.79
N TRP A 220 -16.28 -21.22 4.03
CA TRP A 220 -17.34 -21.02 3.02
C TRP A 220 -16.92 -21.27 1.57
N ASP A 221 -15.64 -21.15 1.22
CA ASP A 221 -15.16 -21.39 -0.16
C ASP A 221 -14.94 -22.89 -0.40
N THR A 222 -15.87 -23.53 -1.12
CA THR A 222 -15.79 -24.96 -1.50
C THR A 222 -14.67 -25.28 -2.49
N THR A 223 -14.11 -24.29 -3.17
CA THR A 223 -12.92 -24.46 -4.03
C THR A 223 -11.62 -24.27 -3.26
N HIS A 224 -11.68 -23.65 -2.07
CA HIS A 224 -10.62 -23.27 -1.12
C HIS A 224 -9.44 -22.44 -1.66
N THR A 225 -9.12 -22.57 -2.94
CA THR A 225 -7.82 -22.20 -3.50
C THR A 225 -7.64 -20.69 -3.54
N ARG A 226 -8.71 -19.94 -3.83
CA ARG A 226 -8.67 -18.47 -3.84
C ARG A 226 -8.59 -17.93 -2.41
N ALA A 227 -9.48 -18.35 -1.52
CA ALA A 227 -9.47 -17.93 -0.11
C ALA A 227 -8.11 -18.22 0.56
N VAL A 228 -7.51 -19.38 0.28
CA VAL A 228 -6.18 -19.77 0.78
C VAL A 228 -5.04 -18.90 0.20
N GLN A 229 -5.08 -18.54 -1.09
CA GLN A 229 -4.08 -17.64 -1.70
C GLN A 229 -4.14 -16.23 -1.09
N GLU A 230 -5.33 -15.65 -0.98
CA GLU A 230 -5.52 -14.33 -0.37
C GLU A 230 -5.14 -14.33 1.11
N THR A 231 -5.45 -15.42 1.82
CA THR A 231 -4.98 -15.67 3.18
C THR A 231 -3.45 -15.64 3.26
N TYR A 232 -2.73 -16.37 2.40
CA TYR A 232 -1.26 -16.33 2.41
C TYR A 232 -0.71 -14.94 2.08
N ALA A 233 -1.36 -14.19 1.19
CA ALA A 233 -1.00 -12.80 0.88
C ALA A 233 -1.24 -11.85 2.07
N LEU A 234 -2.37 -11.97 2.78
CA LEU A 234 -2.67 -11.22 4.00
C LEU A 234 -1.71 -11.57 5.14
N ARG A 235 -1.38 -12.86 5.34
CA ARG A 235 -0.38 -13.30 6.31
C ARG A 235 1.01 -12.74 5.99
N ALA A 236 1.41 -12.74 4.70
CA ALA A 236 2.64 -12.10 4.25
C ALA A 236 2.65 -10.58 4.52
N CYS A 237 1.53 -9.89 4.23
CA CYS A 237 1.36 -8.47 4.55
C CYS A 237 1.46 -8.19 6.05
N ALA A 238 0.83 -9.01 6.89
CA ALA A 238 0.87 -8.90 8.35
C ALA A 238 2.30 -9.03 8.88
N LEU A 239 2.98 -10.14 8.57
CA LEU A 239 4.33 -10.41 9.06
C LEU A 239 5.34 -9.35 8.59
N ASN A 240 5.29 -8.95 7.30
CA ASN A 240 6.16 -7.91 6.74
C ASN A 240 5.95 -6.58 7.49
N SER A 241 4.71 -6.11 7.56
CA SER A 241 4.39 -4.76 8.01
C SER A 241 4.43 -4.60 9.54
N VAL A 242 4.03 -5.62 10.31
CA VAL A 242 4.21 -5.65 11.77
C VAL A 242 5.70 -5.79 12.12
N GLY A 243 6.44 -6.64 11.40
CA GLY A 243 7.91 -6.74 11.51
C GLY A 243 8.58 -5.39 11.25
N ALA A 244 8.22 -4.69 10.17
CA ALA A 244 8.74 -3.36 9.84
C ALA A 244 8.41 -2.31 10.91
N ALA A 245 7.17 -2.27 11.43
CA ALA A 245 6.78 -1.35 12.50
C ALA A 245 7.56 -1.60 13.81
N ALA A 246 7.76 -2.86 14.18
CA ALA A 246 8.51 -3.28 15.37
C ALA A 246 10.02 -3.00 15.24
N LEU A 247 10.62 -3.38 14.10
CA LEU A 247 12.04 -3.13 13.79
C LEU A 247 12.39 -1.64 13.77
N ALA A 248 11.49 -0.79 13.26
CA ALA A 248 11.65 0.65 13.31
C ALA A 248 11.50 1.19 14.74
N GLY A 249 10.30 1.05 15.32
CA GLY A 249 9.94 1.61 16.63
C GLY A 249 9.74 3.13 16.65
N ALA A 250 8.86 3.62 17.53
CA ALA A 250 8.46 5.03 17.65
C ALA A 250 9.55 6.00 18.22
N ARG A 251 10.82 5.62 18.20
CA ARG A 251 11.97 6.46 18.61
C ARG A 251 12.55 7.24 17.41
N ARG A 252 13.35 8.28 17.70
CA ARG A 252 14.10 9.08 16.68
C ARG A 252 14.94 8.21 15.71
N PHE A 253 15.33 6.99 16.11
CA PHE A 253 15.96 6.01 15.22
C PHE A 253 14.98 5.48 14.16
N GLY A 254 13.88 4.84 14.56
CA GLY A 254 12.92 4.24 13.62
C GLY A 254 12.37 5.23 12.60
N VAL A 255 12.06 6.45 13.03
CA VAL A 255 11.68 7.58 12.16
C VAL A 255 12.72 7.86 11.06
N ARG A 256 14.03 7.77 11.38
CA ARG A 256 15.11 7.92 10.40
C ARG A 256 15.26 6.67 9.52
N SER A 257 15.00 5.49 10.05
CA SER A 257 15.10 4.21 9.34
C SER A 257 13.98 4.02 8.32
N VAL A 258 12.71 4.25 8.68
CA VAL A 258 11.59 4.22 7.71
C VAL A 258 11.75 5.29 6.63
N ARG A 259 12.29 6.48 6.98
CA ARG A 259 12.60 7.52 5.99
C ARG A 259 13.70 7.09 5.01
N ARG A 260 14.70 6.34 5.47
CA ARG A 260 15.72 5.74 4.60
C ARG A 260 15.13 4.66 3.70
N LEU A 261 14.24 3.83 4.24
CA LEU A 261 13.54 2.80 3.47
C LEU A 261 12.72 3.41 2.33
N TRP A 262 11.89 4.43 2.58
CA TRP A 262 11.13 5.09 1.50
C TRP A 262 12.02 5.82 0.48
N ALA A 263 13.22 6.26 0.86
CA ALA A 263 14.19 6.80 -0.09
C ALA A 263 14.85 5.69 -0.95
N LEU A 264 15.02 4.48 -0.40
CA LEU A 264 15.53 3.30 -1.10
C LEU A 264 14.48 2.74 -2.08
N ILE A 265 13.24 2.55 -1.62
CA ILE A 265 12.08 2.17 -2.44
C ILE A 265 11.90 3.15 -3.61
N GLY A 266 11.94 4.46 -3.32
CA GLY A 266 11.88 5.48 -4.37
C GLY A 266 13.05 5.39 -5.35
N GLY A 267 14.26 5.14 -4.86
CA GLY A 267 15.44 4.91 -5.71
C GLY A 267 15.24 3.76 -6.70
N THR A 268 14.81 2.59 -6.24
CA THR A 268 14.59 1.43 -7.13
C THR A 268 13.44 1.65 -8.09
N LEU A 269 12.29 2.17 -7.62
CA LEU A 269 11.12 2.37 -8.48
C LEU A 269 11.34 3.44 -9.55
N LEU A 270 12.09 4.51 -9.25
CA LEU A 270 12.43 5.51 -10.27
C LEU A 270 13.35 4.93 -11.36
N VAL A 271 14.29 4.05 -11.02
CA VAL A 271 15.13 3.35 -12.00
C VAL A 271 14.28 2.43 -12.87
N MET A 272 13.41 1.60 -12.28
CA MET A 272 12.54 0.68 -13.02
C MET A 272 11.57 1.42 -13.94
N ALA A 273 10.81 2.38 -13.42
CA ALA A 273 9.82 3.12 -14.21
C ALA A 273 10.46 3.98 -15.32
N THR A 274 11.68 4.47 -15.11
CA THR A 274 12.46 5.12 -16.19
C THR A 274 12.89 4.09 -17.24
N GLY A 275 13.28 2.88 -16.80
CA GLY A 275 13.59 1.75 -17.69
C GLY A 275 12.43 1.42 -18.63
N GLU A 276 11.24 1.18 -18.10
CA GLU A 276 10.04 0.83 -18.89
C GLU A 276 9.68 1.91 -19.91
N VAL A 277 9.75 3.20 -19.52
CA VAL A 277 9.49 4.33 -20.43
C VAL A 277 10.50 4.41 -21.57
N LEU A 278 11.75 3.97 -21.35
CA LEU A 278 12.81 3.97 -22.36
C LEU A 278 12.81 2.72 -23.24
N THR A 279 12.53 1.53 -22.68
CA THR A 279 12.48 0.26 -23.43
C THR A 279 11.15 0.01 -24.12
N ARG A 280 10.06 0.61 -23.61
CA ARG A 280 8.66 0.25 -23.90
C ARG A 280 8.30 -1.19 -23.53
N THR A 281 9.03 -1.77 -22.57
CA THR A 281 8.80 -3.13 -22.04
C THR A 281 8.53 -3.04 -20.54
N HIS A 282 7.37 -3.52 -20.11
CA HIS A 282 6.99 -3.58 -18.69
C HIS A 282 7.73 -4.69 -17.95
N PHE A 283 8.16 -4.44 -16.71
CA PHE A 283 8.88 -5.42 -15.89
C PHE A 283 7.98 -6.52 -15.33
N SER A 284 6.69 -6.25 -15.18
CA SER A 284 5.67 -7.25 -14.84
C SER A 284 4.48 -7.10 -15.79
N PRO A 285 4.49 -7.80 -16.95
CA PRO A 285 3.40 -7.75 -17.93
C PRO A 285 2.21 -8.67 -17.57
N GLY A 286 2.25 -9.34 -16.41
CA GLY A 286 1.25 -10.32 -16.01
C GLY A 286 0.00 -9.69 -15.39
N GLY A 287 -1.16 -9.92 -16.02
CA GLY A 287 -2.48 -9.58 -15.50
C GLY A 287 -3.51 -9.38 -16.62
N PRO A 288 -4.81 -9.23 -16.29
CA PRO A 288 -5.87 -8.96 -17.26
C PRO A 288 -5.85 -7.52 -17.81
N TYR A 289 -4.92 -6.68 -17.37
CA TYR A 289 -4.75 -5.30 -17.82
C TYR A 289 -3.32 -5.08 -18.31
N ALA A 290 -3.17 -4.83 -19.62
CA ALA A 290 -1.90 -4.43 -20.22
C ALA A 290 -1.81 -2.89 -20.24
N PRO A 291 -0.94 -2.24 -19.42
CA PRO A 291 -0.75 -0.80 -19.51
C PRO A 291 -0.19 -0.38 -20.87
N PRO A 292 -0.54 0.80 -21.40
CA PRO A 292 0.06 1.34 -22.62
C PRO A 292 1.59 1.33 -22.55
N ALA A 293 2.27 1.03 -23.66
CA ALA A 293 3.73 0.79 -23.67
C ALA A 293 4.62 1.99 -23.28
N PHE A 294 4.04 3.16 -22.99
CA PHE A 294 4.70 4.36 -22.46
C PHE A 294 4.31 4.69 -21.00
N SER A 295 3.36 3.95 -20.42
CA SER A 295 2.81 4.14 -19.07
C SER A 295 3.45 3.13 -18.10
N PRO A 296 4.40 3.54 -17.26
CA PRO A 296 5.14 2.59 -16.42
C PRO A 296 4.26 2.04 -15.30
N ALA A 297 4.51 0.77 -14.95
CA ALA A 297 3.89 0.06 -13.82
C ALA A 297 4.92 -0.51 -12.82
N GLY A 298 6.19 -0.57 -13.22
CA GLY A 298 7.28 -1.15 -12.46
C GLY A 298 6.99 -2.60 -12.07
N PRO A 299 7.30 -3.01 -10.83
CA PRO A 299 7.04 -4.38 -10.38
C PRO A 299 5.55 -4.70 -10.21
N PHE A 300 4.64 -3.73 -10.32
CA PHE A 300 3.25 -3.90 -9.85
C PHE A 300 2.24 -4.32 -10.92
N GLY A 301 2.59 -4.28 -12.21
CA GLY A 301 1.68 -4.53 -13.35
C GLY A 301 0.60 -3.46 -13.56
N ASN A 302 0.02 -2.92 -12.48
CA ASN A 302 -0.92 -1.82 -12.49
C ASN A 302 -0.21 -0.45 -12.32
N PRO A 303 -0.30 0.49 -13.29
CA PRO A 303 0.35 1.80 -13.21
C PRO A 303 -0.17 2.67 -12.05
N ASN A 304 -1.40 2.45 -11.58
CA ASN A 304 -1.93 3.15 -10.41
C ASN A 304 -1.20 2.79 -9.12
N ASN A 305 -0.81 1.52 -8.96
CA ASN A 305 -0.05 1.05 -7.79
C ASN A 305 1.34 1.74 -7.76
N LEU A 306 2.01 1.86 -8.91
CA LEU A 306 3.24 2.65 -9.03
C LEU A 306 2.99 4.13 -8.68
N ALA A 307 1.96 4.75 -9.26
CA ALA A 307 1.62 6.15 -9.04
C ALA A 307 1.41 6.48 -7.55
N CYS A 308 0.74 5.60 -6.81
CA CYS A 308 0.53 5.74 -5.38
C CYS A 308 1.85 5.80 -4.59
N VAL A 309 2.82 4.96 -4.94
CA VAL A 309 4.15 4.98 -4.31
C VAL A 309 4.95 6.22 -4.73
N LEU A 310 4.91 6.59 -6.01
CA LEU A 310 5.61 7.77 -6.52
C LEU A 310 5.11 9.08 -5.86
N VAL A 311 3.83 9.19 -5.53
CA VAL A 311 3.27 10.32 -4.74
C VAL A 311 3.91 10.39 -3.33
N VAL A 312 4.12 9.26 -2.66
CA VAL A 312 4.81 9.19 -1.35
C VAL A 312 6.30 9.57 -1.50
N VAL A 313 6.96 9.07 -2.54
CA VAL A 313 8.37 9.38 -2.85
C VAL A 313 8.56 10.88 -3.14
N LEU A 314 7.69 11.48 -3.97
CA LEU A 314 7.68 12.92 -4.25
C LEU A 314 7.55 13.73 -2.95
N GLY A 315 6.61 13.36 -2.08
CA GLY A 315 6.41 14.02 -0.80
C GLY A 315 7.60 13.92 0.15
N LEU A 316 8.31 12.78 0.16
CA LEU A 316 9.56 12.60 0.88
C LEU A 316 10.68 13.49 0.31
N VAL A 317 10.83 13.57 -1.01
CA VAL A 317 11.84 14.38 -1.71
C VAL A 317 11.61 15.87 -1.48
N LEU A 318 10.40 16.39 -1.74
CA LEU A 318 10.04 17.78 -1.48
C LEU A 318 10.17 18.13 0.02
N GLY A 319 9.74 17.22 0.90
CA GLY A 319 9.95 17.34 2.35
C GLY A 319 11.44 17.45 2.70
N ARG A 320 12.32 16.68 2.04
CA ARG A 320 13.78 16.75 2.22
C ARG A 320 14.39 18.05 1.70
N MET A 321 13.89 18.62 0.61
CA MET A 321 14.34 19.92 0.09
C MET A 321 14.11 21.07 1.09
N SER A 322 13.20 20.93 2.06
CA SER A 322 13.01 21.92 3.12
C SER A 322 14.06 21.89 4.26
N GLU A 323 15.01 20.95 4.23
CA GLU A 323 16.11 20.81 5.22
C GLU A 323 17.37 21.62 4.85
N ARG A 324 18.34 21.73 5.77
CA ARG A 324 19.65 22.37 5.52
C ARG A 324 20.54 21.46 4.69
N LEU A 325 20.52 21.68 3.37
CA LEU A 325 21.28 20.96 2.36
C LEU A 325 22.24 21.89 1.61
N THR A 326 23.31 21.33 1.04
CA THR A 326 24.16 22.02 0.05
C THR A 326 23.40 22.30 -1.24
N ILE A 327 23.89 23.23 -2.07
CA ILE A 327 23.24 23.56 -3.35
C ILE A 327 23.17 22.35 -4.28
N LEU A 328 24.25 21.58 -4.42
CA LEU A 328 24.29 20.35 -5.24
C LEU A 328 23.23 19.32 -4.79
N ARG A 329 23.10 19.08 -3.48
CA ARG A 329 22.06 18.18 -2.95
C ARG A 329 20.64 18.71 -3.14
N ARG A 330 20.46 20.03 -3.23
CA ARG A 330 19.17 20.67 -3.54
C ARG A 330 18.81 20.55 -5.02
N VAL A 331 19.78 20.73 -5.92
CA VAL A 331 19.61 20.54 -7.37
C VAL A 331 19.32 19.08 -7.67
N PHE A 332 20.08 18.13 -7.12
CA PHE A 332 19.83 16.69 -7.27
C PHE A 332 18.39 16.32 -6.83
N LEU A 333 17.94 16.77 -5.66
CA LEU A 333 16.57 16.49 -5.21
C LEU A 333 15.50 17.20 -6.05
N ALA A 334 15.80 18.35 -6.67
CA ALA A 334 14.89 18.98 -7.62
C ALA A 334 14.75 18.14 -8.90
N LEU A 335 15.86 17.63 -9.45
CA LEU A 335 15.84 16.73 -10.60
C LEU A 335 15.08 15.43 -10.30
N VAL A 336 15.31 14.82 -9.13
CA VAL A 336 14.56 13.65 -8.66
C VAL A 336 13.06 13.95 -8.52
N ALA A 337 12.69 15.12 -7.95
CA ALA A 337 11.29 15.52 -7.85
C ALA A 337 10.63 15.72 -9.21
N THR A 338 11.32 16.35 -10.16
CA THR A 338 10.85 16.49 -11.55
C THR A 338 10.66 15.13 -12.21
N LEU A 339 11.64 14.23 -12.12
CA LEU A 339 11.53 12.87 -12.66
C LEU A 339 10.36 12.09 -12.04
N THR A 340 10.18 12.18 -10.71
CA THR A 340 9.06 11.53 -10.01
C THR A 340 7.72 12.10 -10.48
N LEU A 341 7.62 13.42 -10.67
CA LEU A 341 6.41 14.06 -11.18
C LEU A 341 6.10 13.65 -12.63
N THR A 342 7.10 13.64 -13.52
CA THR A 342 6.95 13.16 -14.90
C THR A 342 6.46 11.72 -14.94
N LEU A 343 7.04 10.83 -14.13
CA LEU A 343 6.62 9.43 -14.06
C LEU A 343 5.20 9.28 -13.51
N VAL A 344 4.78 10.07 -12.50
CA VAL A 344 3.36 10.10 -12.07
C VAL A 344 2.43 10.52 -13.21
N VAL A 345 2.78 11.53 -14.00
CA VAL A 345 1.97 11.92 -15.17
C VAL A 345 1.90 10.79 -16.21
N LEU A 346 3.02 10.10 -16.46
CA LEU A 346 3.08 8.98 -17.41
C LEU A 346 2.28 7.76 -16.98
N THR A 347 2.04 7.53 -15.67
CA THR A 347 1.12 6.46 -15.20
C THR A 347 -0.35 6.66 -15.60
N LEU A 348 -0.70 7.83 -16.16
CA LEU A 348 -2.06 8.27 -16.50
C LEU A 348 -3.04 8.35 -15.30
N SER A 349 -2.58 8.11 -14.07
CA SER A 349 -3.43 8.07 -12.88
C SER A 349 -3.87 9.47 -12.44
N ARG A 350 -5.05 9.90 -12.93
CA ARG A 350 -5.69 11.20 -12.66
C ARG A 350 -5.71 11.56 -11.17
N ALA A 351 -6.06 10.59 -10.32
CA ALA A 351 -6.11 10.76 -8.87
C ALA A 351 -4.71 10.95 -8.25
N ALA A 352 -3.69 10.25 -8.77
CA ALA A 352 -2.31 10.44 -8.32
C ALA A 352 -1.78 11.83 -8.68
N VAL A 353 -2.09 12.34 -9.88
CA VAL A 353 -1.78 13.72 -10.27
C VAL A 353 -2.41 14.73 -9.30
N ALA A 354 -3.69 14.58 -8.97
CA ALA A 354 -4.34 15.43 -7.95
C ALA A 354 -3.67 15.30 -6.56
N ALA A 355 -3.25 14.10 -6.16
CA ALA A 355 -2.52 13.87 -4.92
C ALA A 355 -1.12 14.53 -4.90
N THR A 356 -0.40 14.61 -6.03
CA THR A 356 0.87 15.37 -6.11
C THR A 356 0.68 16.85 -5.76
N ALA A 357 -0.47 17.45 -6.10
CA ALA A 357 -0.76 18.84 -5.75
C ALA A 357 -0.95 19.02 -4.24
N VAL A 358 -1.67 18.11 -3.58
CA VAL A 358 -1.85 18.09 -2.11
C VAL A 358 -0.52 17.90 -1.39
N VAL A 359 0.31 16.97 -1.88
CA VAL A 359 1.66 16.69 -1.36
C VAL A 359 2.63 17.86 -1.59
N SER A 360 2.53 18.53 -2.73
CA SER A 360 3.34 19.73 -3.02
C SER A 360 2.93 20.92 -2.15
N LEU A 361 1.63 21.08 -1.89
CA LEU A 361 1.09 22.10 -0.99
C LEU A 361 1.56 21.88 0.46
N SER A 362 1.54 20.64 0.96
CA SER A 362 2.04 20.35 2.31
C SER A 362 3.55 20.62 2.45
N ALA A 363 4.34 20.28 1.42
CA ALA A 363 5.77 20.62 1.37
C ALA A 363 6.01 22.14 1.30
N ALA A 364 5.20 22.88 0.57
CA ALA A 364 5.26 24.34 0.50
C ALA A 364 4.92 25.00 1.85
N VAL A 365 3.92 24.48 2.57
CA VAL A 365 3.56 24.92 3.93
C VAL A 365 4.71 24.62 4.92
N LEU A 366 5.34 23.45 4.83
CA LEU A 366 6.54 23.13 5.63
C LEU A 366 7.69 24.11 5.31
N ALA A 367 7.99 24.35 4.04
CA ALA A 367 9.04 25.28 3.61
C ALA A 367 8.76 26.72 4.07
N ALA A 368 7.50 27.17 4.04
CA ALA A 368 7.07 28.46 4.54
C ALA A 368 7.20 28.58 6.08
N SER A 369 6.84 27.55 6.84
CA SER A 369 6.97 27.59 8.32
C SER A 369 8.42 27.65 8.81
N ARG A 370 9.38 27.21 7.98
CA ARG A 370 10.84 27.32 8.20
C ARG A 370 11.47 28.62 7.66
N SER A 371 10.70 29.52 7.05
CA SER A 371 11.16 30.82 6.54
C SER A 371 10.67 31.97 7.43
N PRO A 372 11.50 32.96 7.82
CA PRO A 372 11.04 34.12 8.60
C PRO A 372 9.90 34.89 7.91
N ARG A 373 9.99 35.08 6.58
CA ARG A 373 8.93 35.70 5.78
C ARG A 373 7.66 34.83 5.77
N GLY A 374 7.81 33.51 5.69
CA GLY A 374 6.71 32.54 5.73
C GLY A 374 6.03 32.44 7.11
N ARG A 375 6.77 32.52 8.22
CA ARG A 375 6.22 32.62 9.58
C ARG A 375 5.32 33.84 9.76
N ARG A 376 5.67 35.00 9.17
CA ARG A 376 4.81 36.20 9.14
C ARG A 376 3.51 35.95 8.37
N LEU A 377 3.57 35.22 7.25
CA LEU A 377 2.41 34.82 6.44
C LEU A 377 1.50 33.79 7.14
N LEU A 378 2.06 32.90 7.95
CA LEU A 378 1.36 31.79 8.62
C LEU A 378 0.82 32.13 10.03
N ARG A 379 0.78 33.41 10.44
CA ARG A 379 0.23 33.83 11.75
C ARG A 379 -1.21 33.31 11.96
N PRO A 380 -1.59 32.87 13.17
CA PRO A 380 -2.79 32.04 13.41
C PRO A 380 -4.13 32.67 12.99
N ARG A 381 -4.30 34.00 13.14
CA ARG A 381 -5.50 34.71 12.63
C ARG A 381 -5.68 34.53 11.11
N ARG A 382 -4.60 34.48 10.33
CA ARG A 382 -4.63 34.17 8.88
C ARG A 382 -4.62 32.67 8.62
N LEU A 383 -4.02 31.87 9.51
CA LEU A 383 -3.96 30.41 9.38
C LEU A 383 -5.34 29.75 9.50
N ARG A 384 -6.25 30.22 10.36
CA ARG A 384 -7.64 29.71 10.41
C ARG A 384 -8.38 29.93 9.09
N THR A 385 -8.31 31.15 8.53
CA THR A 385 -8.90 31.47 7.22
C THR A 385 -8.25 30.65 6.11
N ARG A 386 -6.92 30.50 6.13
CA ARG A 386 -6.17 29.71 5.14
C ARG A 386 -6.36 28.21 5.28
N ALA A 387 -6.64 27.67 6.45
CA ALA A 387 -7.00 26.26 6.63
C ALA A 387 -8.40 25.99 6.08
N ARG A 388 -9.36 26.91 6.28
CA ARG A 388 -10.67 26.85 5.61
C ARG A 388 -10.52 26.96 4.09
N VAL A 389 -9.78 27.95 3.60
CA VAL A 389 -9.53 28.11 2.15
C VAL A 389 -8.72 26.94 1.57
N ALA A 390 -7.80 26.32 2.31
CA ALA A 390 -7.06 25.14 1.84
C ALA A 390 -7.90 23.86 1.90
N LEU A 391 -8.88 23.75 2.80
CA LEU A 391 -9.85 22.65 2.83
C LEU A 391 -10.87 22.82 1.69
N VAL A 392 -11.44 24.01 1.53
CA VAL A 392 -12.32 24.35 0.40
C VAL A 392 -11.56 24.20 -0.92
N ALA A 393 -10.31 24.64 -1.00
CA ALA A 393 -9.47 24.38 -2.18
C ALA A 393 -9.18 22.90 -2.35
N ALA A 394 -8.88 22.10 -1.32
CA ALA A 394 -8.69 20.65 -1.49
C ALA A 394 -9.96 19.95 -2.01
N MET A 395 -11.15 20.40 -1.58
CA MET A 395 -12.44 19.90 -2.06
C MET A 395 -12.79 20.42 -3.47
N ALA A 396 -12.33 21.63 -3.83
CA ALA A 396 -12.54 22.25 -5.14
C ALA A 396 -11.38 21.98 -6.13
N THR A 397 -10.26 21.40 -5.71
CA THR A 397 -9.11 21.04 -6.56
C THR A 397 -9.53 20.04 -7.63
N PRO A 398 -10.36 18.99 -7.36
CA PRO A 398 -10.96 18.18 -8.42
C PRO A 398 -11.66 19.04 -9.49
N ALA A 399 -12.49 20.01 -9.09
CA ALA A 399 -13.22 20.89 -10.01
C ALA A 399 -12.31 21.89 -10.76
N LEU A 400 -11.26 22.42 -10.11
CA LEU A 400 -10.31 23.36 -10.72
C LEU A 400 -9.28 22.67 -11.63
N VAL A 401 -8.89 21.44 -11.30
CA VAL A 401 -8.05 20.59 -12.16
C VAL A 401 -8.85 20.14 -13.39
N ALA A 402 -10.15 19.88 -13.24
CA ALA A 402 -11.06 19.62 -14.35
C ALA A 402 -11.29 20.83 -15.28
N ALA A 403 -11.00 22.06 -14.83
CA ALA A 403 -11.36 23.28 -15.57
C ALA A 403 -10.29 23.84 -16.51
N ALA A 404 -8.99 23.68 -16.21
CA ALA A 404 -7.98 24.63 -16.71
C ALA A 404 -7.24 24.26 -18.01
N ALA A 405 -6.53 23.13 -18.04
CA ALA A 405 -5.70 22.75 -19.19
C ALA A 405 -5.35 21.26 -19.20
N LEU A 406 -4.88 20.71 -18.08
CA LEU A 406 -4.55 19.28 -17.96
C LEU A 406 -5.74 18.38 -18.30
N TRP A 407 -6.96 18.81 -17.97
CA TRP A 407 -8.18 18.09 -18.32
C TRP A 407 -8.38 17.90 -19.83
N ARG A 408 -7.81 18.73 -20.71
CA ARG A 408 -7.84 18.51 -22.17
C ARG A 408 -6.82 17.49 -22.68
N ILE A 409 -5.84 17.10 -21.88
CA ILE A 409 -4.90 15.98 -22.15
C ILE A 409 -5.42 14.68 -21.52
N VAL A 410 -6.31 14.82 -20.52
CA VAL A 410 -6.79 13.73 -19.67
C VAL A 410 -8.20 13.26 -20.07
N ALA A 411 -9.10 14.17 -20.45
CA ALA A 411 -10.47 13.89 -20.91
C ALA A 411 -10.59 13.83 -22.45
N THR A 412 -9.46 13.70 -23.16
CA THR A 412 -9.40 13.09 -24.49
C THR A 412 -9.40 11.56 -24.42
N THR A 413 -9.47 10.97 -23.21
CA THR A 413 -9.82 9.55 -23.05
C THR A 413 -11.33 9.40 -23.28
N GLY A 414 -11.70 8.60 -24.29
CA GLY A 414 -13.07 8.43 -24.74
C GLY A 414 -13.90 7.49 -23.87
N ASP A 415 -14.89 6.85 -24.50
CA ASP A 415 -15.92 6.06 -23.82
C ASP A 415 -15.36 4.91 -22.95
N GLU A 416 -14.16 4.39 -23.24
CA GLU A 416 -13.45 3.44 -22.39
C GLU A 416 -13.22 3.94 -20.96
N GLN A 417 -12.81 5.21 -20.79
CA GLN A 417 -12.52 5.75 -19.45
C GLN A 417 -13.81 6.06 -18.70
N ALA A 418 -14.87 6.48 -19.41
CA ALA A 418 -16.21 6.62 -18.85
C ALA A 418 -16.79 5.26 -18.43
N ARG A 419 -16.62 4.21 -19.25
CA ARG A 419 -16.98 2.81 -18.96
C ARG A 419 -16.22 2.29 -17.73
N SER A 420 -14.91 2.55 -17.63
CA SER A 420 -14.09 2.18 -16.48
C SER A 420 -14.49 2.90 -15.19
N ASP A 421 -14.82 4.20 -15.26
CA ASP A 421 -15.31 4.96 -14.10
C ASP A 421 -16.71 4.50 -13.67
N GLY A 422 -17.60 4.22 -14.63
CA GLY A 422 -18.93 3.66 -14.41
C GLY A 422 -18.88 2.28 -13.75
N LEU A 423 -18.03 1.37 -14.26
CA LEU A 423 -17.79 0.05 -13.69
C LEU A 423 -17.35 0.14 -12.22
N ARG A 424 -16.39 1.01 -11.89
CA ARG A 424 -15.97 1.24 -10.49
C ARG A 424 -17.11 1.76 -9.61
N ALA A 425 -17.95 2.64 -10.14
CA ALA A 425 -19.12 3.14 -9.41
C ALA A 425 -20.17 2.03 -9.18
N THR A 426 -20.35 1.11 -10.12
CA THR A 426 -21.20 -0.09 -9.96
C THR A 426 -20.62 -1.05 -8.94
N LEU A 427 -19.35 -1.44 -9.06
CA LEU A 427 -18.66 -2.33 -8.11
C LEU A 427 -18.75 -1.81 -6.66
N VAL A 428 -18.51 -0.51 -6.45
CA VAL A 428 -18.67 0.12 -5.13
C VAL A 428 -20.11 0.10 -4.62
N ARG A 429 -21.13 0.22 -5.49
CA ARG A 429 -22.54 0.11 -5.07
C ARG A 429 -22.88 -1.31 -4.64
N LEU A 430 -22.55 -2.31 -5.44
CA LEU A 430 -22.82 -3.72 -5.15
C LEU A 430 -22.09 -4.18 -3.87
N ALA A 431 -20.82 -3.76 -3.71
CA ALA A 431 -20.07 -4.03 -2.49
C ALA A 431 -20.71 -3.38 -1.25
N LEU A 432 -21.24 -2.16 -1.36
CA LEU A 432 -21.96 -1.50 -0.26
C LEU A 432 -23.33 -2.11 0.02
N ASP A 433 -23.98 -2.74 -0.97
CA ASP A 433 -25.24 -3.45 -0.78
C ASP A 433 -25.03 -4.79 -0.04
N HIS A 434 -24.03 -5.59 -0.43
CA HIS A 434 -23.61 -6.75 0.36
C HIS A 434 -23.17 -6.36 1.79
N TRP A 435 -22.49 -5.22 1.95
CA TRP A 435 -22.14 -4.70 3.28
C TRP A 435 -23.37 -4.30 4.10
N HIS A 436 -24.42 -3.77 3.49
CA HIS A 436 -25.66 -3.40 4.18
C HIS A 436 -26.37 -4.64 4.77
N HIS A 437 -26.22 -5.81 4.14
CA HIS A 437 -26.75 -7.07 4.65
C HIS A 437 -25.90 -7.66 5.80
N GLU A 438 -24.57 -7.60 5.73
CA GLU A 438 -23.66 -8.11 6.78
C GLU A 438 -22.73 -7.03 7.38
N PRO A 439 -23.26 -5.96 8.01
CA PRO A 439 -22.49 -4.74 8.28
C PRO A 439 -21.41 -4.89 9.36
N TRP A 440 -21.54 -5.88 10.25
CA TRP A 440 -20.65 -6.06 11.40
C TRP A 440 -19.40 -6.88 11.09
N LEU A 441 -19.59 -8.05 10.47
CA LEU A 441 -18.52 -9.01 10.16
C LEU A 441 -18.14 -9.04 8.68
N GLY A 442 -18.97 -8.50 7.79
CA GLY A 442 -18.79 -8.61 6.35
C GLY A 442 -19.14 -9.98 5.81
N ILE A 443 -19.25 -10.09 4.49
CA ILE A 443 -19.60 -11.35 3.81
C ILE A 443 -18.47 -12.39 3.83
N GLY A 444 -17.23 -11.98 4.10
CA GLY A 444 -16.02 -12.79 4.12
C GLY A 444 -14.98 -12.39 3.07
N GLY A 445 -13.69 -12.55 3.42
CA GLY A 445 -12.55 -12.23 2.57
C GLY A 445 -12.53 -13.01 1.25
N GLY A 446 -12.34 -12.30 0.13
CA GLY A 446 -12.32 -12.83 -1.23
C GLY A 446 -13.70 -13.18 -1.80
N ARG A 447 -14.77 -13.07 -1.00
CA ARG A 447 -16.11 -13.53 -1.37
C ARG A 447 -16.86 -12.52 -2.23
N PHE A 448 -16.54 -11.22 -2.19
CA PHE A 448 -17.23 -10.23 -3.04
C PHE A 448 -17.10 -10.58 -4.51
N GLU A 449 -15.88 -10.95 -4.94
CA GLU A 449 -15.58 -11.36 -6.31
C GLU A 449 -16.23 -12.69 -6.72
N MET A 450 -16.68 -13.51 -5.77
CA MET A 450 -17.47 -14.71 -6.04
C MET A 450 -18.96 -14.38 -6.20
N LEU A 451 -19.56 -13.66 -5.25
CA LEU A 451 -20.97 -13.27 -5.33
C LEU A 451 -21.25 -12.40 -6.56
N LEU A 452 -20.36 -11.47 -6.90
CA LEU A 452 -20.46 -10.66 -8.11
C LEU A 452 -20.54 -11.51 -9.39
N ARG A 453 -19.86 -12.67 -9.44
CA ARG A 453 -19.88 -13.56 -10.59
C ARG A 453 -21.22 -14.28 -10.75
N ASP A 454 -21.80 -14.70 -9.62
CA ASP A 454 -22.98 -15.55 -9.59
C ASP A 454 -24.30 -14.73 -9.60
N GLU A 455 -24.29 -13.55 -8.99
CA GLU A 455 -25.45 -12.64 -8.89
C GLU A 455 -25.46 -11.58 -10.01
N HIS A 456 -24.29 -11.19 -10.54
CA HIS A 456 -24.10 -10.10 -11.50
C HIS A 456 -23.21 -10.46 -12.71
N PRO A 457 -23.50 -11.53 -13.46
CA PRO A 457 -22.69 -11.98 -14.59
C PRO A 457 -22.54 -10.94 -15.71
N GLU A 458 -23.44 -9.97 -15.82
CA GLU A 458 -23.36 -8.83 -16.75
C GLU A 458 -22.20 -7.85 -16.46
N VAL A 459 -21.61 -7.91 -15.27
CA VAL A 459 -20.43 -7.13 -14.89
C VAL A 459 -19.14 -7.70 -15.52
N GLY A 460 -19.20 -8.93 -16.05
CA GLY A 460 -18.15 -9.53 -16.87
C GLY A 460 -17.05 -10.22 -16.07
N HIS A 461 -15.79 -10.05 -16.49
CA HIS A 461 -14.67 -10.68 -15.80
C HIS A 461 -14.53 -10.16 -14.36
N VAL A 462 -14.38 -11.13 -13.45
CA VAL A 462 -14.28 -10.92 -12.01
C VAL A 462 -13.15 -9.93 -11.66
N LEU A 463 -13.52 -8.85 -10.98
CA LEU A 463 -12.64 -7.76 -10.57
C LEU A 463 -12.93 -7.36 -9.12
N PRO A 464 -11.90 -7.04 -8.31
CA PRO A 464 -12.09 -6.48 -6.97
C PRO A 464 -12.77 -5.12 -7.03
N VAL A 465 -13.27 -4.65 -5.88
CA VAL A 465 -14.09 -3.42 -5.72
C VAL A 465 -13.44 -2.14 -6.29
N HIS A 466 -12.13 -2.13 -6.57
CA HIS A 466 -11.35 -0.93 -6.95
C HIS A 466 -11.36 0.18 -5.89
N ASN A 467 -11.75 -0.16 -4.66
CA ASN A 467 -11.77 0.73 -3.50
C ASN A 467 -11.61 -0.10 -2.23
N THR A 468 -10.37 -0.21 -1.76
CA THR A 468 -10.01 -1.06 -0.62
C THR A 468 -10.62 -0.66 0.71
N PHE A 469 -11.11 0.58 0.86
CA PHE A 469 -11.88 0.95 2.06
C PHE A 469 -13.32 0.42 2.01
N VAL A 470 -13.89 0.23 0.83
CA VAL A 470 -15.19 -0.44 0.64
C VAL A 470 -15.01 -1.95 0.70
N GLU A 471 -14.03 -2.50 -0.03
CA GLU A 471 -13.58 -3.91 0.05
C GLU A 471 -13.43 -4.39 1.51
N LEU A 472 -12.70 -3.64 2.34
CA LEU A 472 -12.49 -3.95 3.75
C LEU A 472 -13.78 -3.90 4.58
N LEU A 473 -14.72 -3.01 4.26
CA LEU A 473 -16.03 -2.96 4.94
C LEU A 473 -16.92 -4.12 4.51
N THR A 474 -17.03 -4.37 3.20
CA THR A 474 -17.86 -5.42 2.60
C THR A 474 -17.43 -6.80 3.08
N GLU A 475 -16.15 -7.11 3.02
CA GLU A 475 -15.66 -8.46 3.28
C GLU A 475 -15.31 -8.72 4.76
N TYR A 476 -14.86 -7.70 5.50
CA TYR A 476 -14.33 -7.83 6.88
C TYR A 476 -15.17 -7.05 7.91
N GLY A 477 -16.24 -6.40 7.46
CA GLY A 477 -17.21 -5.70 8.28
C GLY A 477 -16.69 -4.44 8.97
N LEU A 478 -17.59 -3.79 9.71
CA LEU A 478 -17.22 -2.68 10.59
C LEU A 478 -16.23 -3.13 11.67
N VAL A 479 -16.26 -4.39 12.13
CA VAL A 479 -15.32 -4.92 13.14
C VAL A 479 -13.89 -4.98 12.59
N GLY A 480 -13.68 -5.49 11.37
CA GLY A 480 -12.38 -5.48 10.69
C GLY A 480 -11.88 -4.07 10.39
N ALA A 481 -12.75 -3.21 9.84
CA ALA A 481 -12.40 -1.86 9.41
C ALA A 481 -12.14 -0.87 10.57
N ALA A 482 -12.86 -0.99 11.69
CA ALA A 482 -12.86 0.02 12.76
C ALA A 482 -11.47 0.30 13.36
N ALA A 483 -10.66 -0.73 13.59
CA ALA A 483 -9.32 -0.56 14.16
C ALA A 483 -8.37 0.21 13.21
N LEU A 484 -8.45 -0.04 11.90
CA LEU A 484 -7.71 0.71 10.88
C LEU A 484 -8.23 2.15 10.75
N PHE A 485 -9.55 2.35 10.71
CA PHE A 485 -10.14 3.70 10.64
C PHE A 485 -9.81 4.53 11.89
N ALA A 486 -9.77 3.92 13.08
CA ALA A 486 -9.34 4.62 14.30
C ALA A 486 -7.85 5.01 14.24
N LEU A 487 -6.99 4.16 13.69
CA LEU A 487 -5.57 4.44 13.46
C LEU A 487 -5.36 5.59 12.46
N LEU A 488 -6.05 5.56 11.31
CA LEU A 488 -5.98 6.62 10.30
C LEU A 488 -6.53 7.95 10.85
N THR A 489 -7.62 7.90 11.63
CA THR A 489 -8.17 9.06 12.36
C THR A 489 -7.16 9.61 13.37
N LEU A 490 -6.53 8.75 14.17
CA LEU A 490 -5.50 9.13 15.15
C LEU A 490 -4.27 9.78 14.47
N ALA A 491 -3.88 9.28 13.31
CA ALA A 491 -2.83 9.85 12.46
C ALA A 491 -3.22 11.23 11.91
N ALA A 492 -4.42 11.38 11.34
CA ALA A 492 -4.93 12.65 10.83
C ALA A 492 -5.05 13.72 11.94
N VAL A 493 -5.63 13.35 13.08
CA VAL A 493 -5.65 14.16 14.32
C VAL A 493 -4.22 14.52 14.77
N THR A 494 -3.25 13.63 14.54
CA THR A 494 -1.84 13.87 14.87
C THR A 494 -1.12 14.80 13.89
N VAL A 495 -1.49 14.83 12.61
CA VAL A 495 -1.05 15.89 11.69
C VAL A 495 -1.58 17.26 12.15
N VAL A 496 -2.90 17.40 12.34
CA VAL A 496 -3.53 18.72 12.53
C VAL A 496 -3.37 19.32 13.93
N ARG A 497 -3.34 18.52 15.01
CA ARG A 497 -3.13 19.05 16.37
C ARG A 497 -1.69 19.60 16.50
N PRO A 498 -1.48 20.83 16.99
CA PRO A 498 -0.14 21.39 17.18
C PRO A 498 0.66 20.64 18.26
N ILE A 499 1.98 20.76 18.21
CA ILE A 499 2.92 20.27 19.23
C ILE A 499 3.58 21.51 19.82
N ARG A 500 3.66 21.60 21.15
CA ARG A 500 4.18 22.78 21.87
C ARG A 500 5.72 22.91 21.81
N ALA A 501 6.41 22.01 21.11
CA ALA A 501 7.85 22.14 20.89
C ALA A 501 8.17 23.39 20.06
N PRO A 502 9.22 24.16 20.39
CA PRO A 502 9.63 25.30 19.60
C PRO A 502 10.03 24.85 18.19
N LEU A 503 9.46 25.51 17.18
CA LEU A 503 9.85 25.28 15.79
C LEU A 503 11.28 25.79 15.59
N THR A 504 12.23 24.87 15.35
CA THR A 504 13.63 25.18 15.06
C THR A 504 13.73 26.30 14.03
N ASP A 505 14.46 27.37 14.33
CA ASP A 505 14.58 28.51 13.43
C ASP A 505 15.41 28.18 12.19
N GLY A 506 14.93 28.66 11.04
CA GLY A 506 15.49 28.32 9.73
C GLY A 506 15.20 26.87 9.32
N ARG A 507 16.18 26.25 8.64
CA ARG A 507 16.10 24.87 8.14
C ARG A 507 16.91 23.94 9.05
N PRO A 508 16.34 22.83 9.56
CA PRO A 508 17.05 21.90 10.44
C PRO A 508 18.09 21.07 9.67
N ARG A 509 19.11 20.56 10.38
CA ARG A 509 20.13 19.63 9.83
C ARG A 509 19.56 18.23 9.53
N THR A 510 18.50 17.82 10.24
CA THR A 510 17.83 16.50 10.07
C THR A 510 16.32 16.65 10.24
N LEU A 511 15.55 15.56 10.18
CA LEU A 511 14.10 15.59 10.33
C LEU A 511 13.70 16.05 11.75
N ASP A 512 12.90 17.11 11.84
CA ASP A 512 12.29 17.63 13.06
C ASP A 512 10.81 17.19 13.20
N ASP A 513 10.17 17.51 14.33
CA ASP A 513 8.77 17.15 14.60
C ASP A 513 7.78 17.75 13.56
N ALA A 514 8.19 18.77 12.79
CA ALA A 514 7.41 19.34 11.67
C ALA A 514 7.60 18.57 10.35
N GLY A 515 8.81 18.09 10.08
CA GLY A 515 9.11 17.19 8.95
C GLY A 515 8.51 15.80 9.15
N VAL A 516 8.42 15.30 10.38
CA VAL A 516 7.68 14.07 10.71
C VAL A 516 6.19 14.23 10.42
N ARG A 517 5.58 15.36 10.79
CA ARG A 517 4.18 15.68 10.39
C ARG A 517 3.97 15.69 8.89
N HIS A 518 4.88 16.32 8.16
CA HIS A 518 4.82 16.38 6.70
C HIS A 518 4.84 14.97 6.10
N LEU A 519 5.78 14.12 6.55
CA LEU A 519 5.84 12.73 6.07
C LEU A 519 4.60 11.91 6.47
N LEU A 520 4.02 12.16 7.66
CA LEU A 520 2.75 11.55 8.09
C LEU A 520 1.56 12.01 7.23
N ALA A 521 1.51 13.28 6.84
CA ALA A 521 0.49 13.80 5.93
C ALA A 521 0.65 13.23 4.50
N VAL A 522 1.88 13.09 4.02
CA VAL A 522 2.20 12.43 2.73
C VAL A 522 1.75 10.97 2.75
N LEU A 523 1.97 10.23 3.85
CA LEU A 523 1.52 8.85 3.98
C LEU A 523 0.00 8.74 4.06
N LEU A 524 -0.70 9.64 4.76
CA LEU A 524 -2.17 9.67 4.74
C LEU A 524 -2.73 9.89 3.33
N VAL A 525 -2.10 10.77 2.53
CA VAL A 525 -2.48 10.97 1.13
C VAL A 525 -2.17 9.73 0.29
N GLY A 526 -1.01 9.09 0.47
CA GLY A 526 -0.63 7.87 -0.26
C GLY A 526 -1.52 6.65 0.06
N ILE A 527 -1.85 6.44 1.34
CA ILE A 527 -2.73 5.37 1.81
C ILE A 527 -4.16 5.59 1.32
N GLY A 528 -4.66 6.83 1.39
CA GLY A 528 -5.99 7.21 0.90
C GLY A 528 -6.13 7.08 -0.61
N LEU A 529 -5.13 7.55 -1.37
CA LEU A 529 -5.03 7.39 -2.82
C LEU A 529 -4.98 5.91 -3.22
N ALA A 530 -4.14 5.11 -2.57
CA ALA A 530 -4.06 3.68 -2.83
C ALA A 530 -5.42 3.01 -2.63
N GLY A 531 -5.98 3.12 -1.41
CA GLY A 531 -7.24 2.46 -1.05
C GLY A 531 -8.49 3.00 -1.74
N THR A 532 -8.38 3.92 -2.71
CA THR A 532 -9.48 4.42 -3.55
C THR A 532 -9.25 4.30 -5.06
N VAL A 533 -8.09 3.76 -5.49
CA VAL A 533 -7.69 3.74 -6.92
C VAL A 533 -7.02 2.43 -7.35
N THR A 534 -6.34 1.71 -6.45
CA THR A 534 -5.84 0.36 -6.74
C THR A 534 -6.98 -0.64 -6.80
N SER A 535 -6.84 -1.69 -7.61
CA SER A 535 -7.83 -2.77 -7.76
C SER A 535 -8.18 -3.42 -6.42
N SER A 536 -7.15 -3.94 -5.74
CA SER A 536 -7.14 -4.23 -4.31
C SER A 536 -5.80 -3.75 -3.74
N ALA A 537 -5.81 -3.33 -2.47
CA ALA A 537 -4.61 -3.12 -1.67
C ALA A 537 -4.55 -4.06 -0.45
N LEU A 538 -5.55 -4.93 -0.22
CA LEU A 538 -5.54 -5.88 0.90
C LEU A 538 -4.39 -6.89 0.78
N ASN A 539 -4.13 -7.39 -0.43
CA ASN A 539 -2.99 -8.25 -0.72
C ASN A 539 -1.68 -7.46 -1.02
N TRP A 540 -1.73 -6.12 -1.08
CA TRP A 540 -0.60 -5.29 -1.52
C TRP A 540 0.30 -4.85 -0.37
N GLN A 541 1.37 -5.61 -0.14
CA GLN A 541 2.34 -5.40 0.95
C GLN A 541 2.85 -3.96 1.10
N VAL A 542 3.00 -3.21 0.00
CA VAL A 542 3.51 -1.82 0.03
C VAL A 542 2.51 -0.87 0.70
N TRP A 543 1.21 -1.12 0.59
CA TRP A 543 0.17 -0.34 1.27
C TRP A 543 0.26 -0.55 2.79
N TRP A 544 0.36 -1.81 3.23
CA TRP A 544 0.59 -2.15 4.64
C TRP A 544 1.92 -1.59 5.17
N LEU A 545 2.96 -1.50 4.34
CA LEU A 545 4.21 -0.85 4.68
C LEU A 545 4.06 0.68 4.84
N MET A 546 3.16 1.33 4.09
CA MET A 546 2.77 2.73 4.34
C MET A 546 2.06 2.86 5.69
N ILE A 547 1.12 1.96 6.00
CA ILE A 547 0.35 1.98 7.26
C ILE A 547 1.29 1.72 8.45
N ALA A 548 2.18 0.73 8.38
CA ALA A 548 3.23 0.48 9.37
C ALA A 548 4.13 1.71 9.59
N THR A 549 4.49 2.42 8.51
CA THR A 549 5.24 3.68 8.60
C THR A 549 4.41 4.77 9.31
N LEU A 550 3.15 4.93 8.94
CA LEU A 550 2.19 5.85 9.58
C LEU A 550 2.04 5.57 11.08
N THR A 551 1.99 4.30 11.48
CA THR A 551 1.95 3.85 12.89
C THR A 551 3.22 4.29 13.65
N VAL A 552 4.41 4.09 13.06
CA VAL A 552 5.70 4.51 13.63
C VAL A 552 5.78 6.04 13.79
N LEU A 553 5.39 6.82 12.77
CA LEU A 553 5.44 8.28 12.84
C LEU A 553 4.39 8.86 13.80
N THR A 554 3.19 8.27 13.84
CA THR A 554 2.11 8.67 14.77
C THR A 554 2.53 8.38 16.22
N GLY A 555 3.04 7.17 16.50
CA GLY A 555 3.58 6.82 17.82
C GLY A 555 4.70 7.75 18.27
N HIS A 556 5.60 8.13 17.35
CA HIS A 556 6.66 9.08 17.64
C HIS A 556 6.10 10.45 18.04
N LEU A 557 5.23 11.04 17.22
CA LEU A 557 4.63 12.35 17.49
C LEU A 557 3.74 12.35 18.74
N TRP A 558 3.14 11.21 19.09
CA TRP A 558 2.35 11.08 20.31
C TRP A 558 3.22 11.02 21.57
N ALA A 559 4.27 10.20 21.58
CA ALA A 559 5.21 10.14 22.71
C ALA A 559 5.94 11.49 22.94
N ARG A 560 6.23 12.24 21.87
CA ARG A 560 6.76 13.61 21.94
C ARG A 560 5.78 14.64 22.53
N ARG A 561 4.48 14.34 22.60
CA ARG A 561 3.46 15.19 23.26
C ARG A 561 3.33 14.89 24.75
N THR A 562 3.12 13.62 25.09
CA THR A 562 2.75 13.21 26.46
C THR A 562 3.90 13.37 27.44
N THR A 563 5.14 13.13 27.00
CA THR A 563 6.31 13.16 27.89
C THR A 563 6.72 14.57 28.31
N GLY A 564 6.22 15.62 27.65
CA GLY A 564 6.56 17.03 27.90
C GLY A 564 8.00 17.42 27.56
N ARG A 565 8.94 16.49 27.69
CA ARG A 565 10.37 16.64 27.42
C ARG A 565 10.59 17.05 25.97
N SER A 566 11.03 18.30 25.78
CA SER A 566 12.18 18.50 24.91
C SER A 566 13.27 17.53 25.39
N GLU A 567 13.64 16.57 24.54
CA GLU A 567 15.04 16.12 24.51
C GLU A 567 15.83 17.37 24.11
N THR A 568 16.21 18.18 25.09
CA THR A 568 17.25 19.20 24.97
C THR A 568 18.44 18.48 24.41
N VAL A 569 18.77 18.80 23.16
CA VAL A 569 19.88 18.16 22.48
C VAL A 569 21.13 18.62 23.21
N ASP A 570 21.88 17.68 23.77
CA ASP A 570 23.28 17.90 24.16
C ASP A 570 24.03 18.30 22.88
N ALA A 571 24.09 19.60 22.64
CA ALA A 571 24.58 20.20 21.39
C ALA A 571 26.12 20.29 21.35
N SER A 572 26.77 19.51 22.22
CA SER A 572 28.22 19.35 22.37
C SER A 572 28.81 18.28 21.44
N VAL A 573 28.00 17.71 20.50
CA VAL A 573 28.39 16.73 19.47
C VAL A 573 27.70 17.02 18.13
#